data_AF-V4XPL2-F1
#
_entry.id   AF-V4XPL2-F1
#
_cell.length_a   1.000
_cell.length_b   1.000
_cell.length_c   1.000
_cell.angle_alpha   90.00
_cell.angle_beta   90.00
_cell.angle_gamma   90.00
#
_symmetry.space_group_name_H-M   'P 1'
#
loop_
_entity.id
_entity.type
_entity.pdbx_description
1 polymer ?
#
loop_
_entity_poly.entity_id
_entity_poly.type
_entity_poly.pdbx_seq_one_letter_code
_entity_poly.pdbx_strand_id
1 'polypeptide(L)'
;MSSGTDWDTNAVEYSGDIAVSGDETPPVGIESPEDVYILPHSIEGDLKIVNAEYVFADVPTGDTVNDPTPETEITGSLEDAYYQPHGVTGDAILVDPEDVFIAQNAVEGQLQVVGDEQRFYEDQASPQFPYAQLDETVVGWQQSATITEPRVGAAVSGYDNSLAIEEAEHDLDIYVLGSEHEVRVTSQVGREMSVNVFFVGINNTVSTGPYVDVTVANESGTDNTATQDSFPVDRLIEQTETEAYSEAGFGRAQVTYQQLADTDDEYCPNCGCVDVTIIERRQRDALFVFGSPVYTYDDGGVSYECEECSPRGSPRVELTPDERRELFS
;
A
#
# COMPACT_ATOMS: atom_id res chain seq x y z
N MET A 1 -35.30 -17.38 1.98
CA MET A 1 -36.46 -17.25 2.91
C MET A 1 -36.03 -16.13 3.82
N SER A 2 -36.64 -14.95 3.73
CA SER A 2 -36.28 -13.80 4.59
C SER A 2 -36.46 -14.22 6.05
N SER A 3 -35.35 -14.27 6.77
CA SER A 3 -35.27 -14.46 8.21
C SER A 3 -35.26 -13.11 8.91
N GLY A 4 -36.12 -12.19 8.45
CA GLY A 4 -36.25 -10.87 9.05
C GLY A 4 -36.49 -10.99 10.54
N THR A 5 -35.56 -10.44 11.31
CA THR A 5 -35.67 -10.38 12.76
C THR A 5 -36.68 -9.27 13.05
N ASP A 6 -37.89 -9.64 13.47
CA ASP A 6 -38.99 -8.68 13.69
C ASP A 6 -38.68 -7.81 14.93
N TRP A 7 -37.88 -6.77 14.74
CA TRP A 7 -37.54 -5.77 15.73
C TRP A 7 -38.73 -4.78 15.85
N ASP A 8 -39.36 -4.69 17.02
CA ASP A 8 -40.48 -3.74 17.26
C ASP A 8 -39.92 -2.32 17.53
N THR A 9 -39.39 -1.67 16.50
CA THR A 9 -38.54 -0.46 16.63
C THR A 9 -38.82 0.61 15.55
N ASN A 10 -38.09 1.74 15.60
CA ASN A 10 -38.20 2.78 14.57
C ASN A 10 -37.42 2.35 13.32
N ALA A 11 -38.05 1.55 12.47
CA ALA A 11 -37.46 1.13 11.20
C ALA A 11 -37.39 2.29 10.19
N VAL A 12 -36.23 2.44 9.56
CA VAL A 12 -35.98 3.38 8.47
C VAL A 12 -35.48 2.59 7.26
N GLU A 13 -36.18 2.72 6.14
CA GLU A 13 -35.82 2.05 4.89
C GLU A 13 -34.89 2.92 4.02
N TYR A 14 -33.78 2.35 3.56
CA TYR A 14 -32.84 2.95 2.62
C TYR A 14 -32.62 2.07 1.38
N SER A 15 -31.93 2.62 0.38
CA SER A 15 -31.52 1.89 -0.82
C SER A 15 -30.15 2.37 -1.30
N GLY A 16 -29.29 1.43 -1.70
CA GLY A 16 -27.89 1.70 -2.03
C GLY A 16 -27.05 1.91 -0.78
N ASP A 17 -25.96 2.65 -0.93
CA ASP A 17 -25.00 2.91 0.15
C ASP A 17 -25.60 3.76 1.27
N ILE A 18 -25.23 3.42 2.51
CA ILE A 18 -25.57 4.19 3.71
C ILE A 18 -24.32 4.57 4.49
N ALA A 19 -24.36 5.73 5.13
CA ALA A 19 -23.33 6.17 6.06
C ALA A 19 -23.93 6.35 7.45
N VAL A 20 -23.42 5.59 8.42
CA VAL A 20 -23.80 5.69 9.83
C VAL A 20 -22.90 6.73 10.48
N SER A 21 -23.49 7.86 10.90
CA SER A 21 -22.74 9.07 11.25
C SER A 21 -23.12 9.70 12.58
N GLY A 22 -23.96 9.02 13.38
CA GLY A 22 -24.31 9.41 14.75
C GLY A 22 -25.67 10.08 14.88
N ASP A 23 -26.46 10.14 13.80
CA ASP A 23 -27.84 10.66 13.83
C ASP A 23 -28.82 9.61 14.39
N GLU A 24 -28.43 8.33 14.38
CA GLU A 24 -29.20 7.20 14.86
C GLU A 24 -29.19 7.11 16.39
N THR A 25 -30.29 6.63 16.97
CA THR A 25 -30.37 6.36 18.42
C THR A 25 -29.92 4.92 18.70
N PRO A 26 -28.85 4.70 19.49
CA PRO A 26 -28.37 3.37 19.79
C PRO A 26 -29.28 2.60 20.78
N PRO A 27 -29.31 1.26 20.74
CA PRO A 27 -28.53 0.41 19.83
C PRO A 27 -28.99 0.51 18.38
N VAL A 28 -28.05 0.55 17.43
CA VAL A 28 -28.33 0.68 16.00
C VAL A 28 -28.25 -0.68 15.33
N GLY A 29 -29.33 -1.11 14.68
CA GLY A 29 -29.38 -2.37 13.95
C GLY A 29 -29.42 -2.16 12.43
N ILE A 30 -28.63 -2.92 11.67
CA ILE A 30 -28.68 -2.96 10.20
C ILE A 30 -28.91 -4.40 9.75
N GLU A 31 -29.89 -4.59 8.86
CA GLU A 31 -30.24 -5.90 8.29
C GLU A 31 -29.86 -5.98 6.81
N SER A 32 -29.19 -7.08 6.44
CA SER A 32 -28.84 -7.46 5.06
C SER A 32 -28.19 -6.37 4.19
N PRO A 33 -27.11 -5.69 4.65
CA PRO A 33 -26.20 -5.01 3.74
C PRO A 33 -25.39 -6.04 2.92
N GLU A 34 -24.95 -5.67 1.72
CA GLU A 34 -23.97 -6.47 0.96
C GLU A 34 -22.62 -6.36 1.70
N ASP A 35 -21.95 -5.21 1.63
CA ASP A 35 -20.66 -4.99 2.30
C ASP A 35 -20.75 -4.00 3.46
N VAL A 36 -19.99 -4.23 4.53
CA VAL A 36 -19.91 -3.33 5.69
C VAL A 36 -18.48 -2.93 6.01
N TYR A 37 -18.24 -1.62 6.03
CA TYR A 37 -16.94 -1.01 6.30
C TYR A 37 -16.98 -0.29 7.64
N ILE A 38 -16.23 -0.80 8.63
CA ILE A 38 -16.20 -0.24 9.98
C ILE A 38 -14.86 0.43 10.23
N LEU A 39 -14.87 1.76 10.12
CA LEU A 39 -13.69 2.60 10.29
C LEU A 39 -13.23 2.65 11.76
N PRO A 40 -12.01 3.14 12.03
CA PRO A 40 -11.55 3.32 13.40
C PRO A 40 -12.44 4.27 14.22
N HIS A 41 -12.68 3.91 15.49
CA HIS A 41 -13.50 4.66 16.43
C HIS A 41 -14.96 4.85 16.02
N SER A 42 -15.52 3.97 15.19
CA SER A 42 -16.88 4.13 14.70
C SER A 42 -17.96 3.73 15.71
N ILE A 43 -17.68 2.79 16.62
CA ILE A 43 -18.66 2.26 17.57
C ILE A 43 -18.11 2.37 19.00
N GLU A 44 -18.77 3.20 19.83
CA GLU A 44 -18.40 3.44 21.23
C GLU A 44 -18.85 2.30 22.17
N GLY A 45 -19.87 1.53 21.78
CA GLY A 45 -20.38 0.38 22.53
C GLY A 45 -19.88 -0.97 22.02
N ASP A 46 -20.68 -2.00 22.23
CA ASP A 46 -20.43 -3.36 21.69
C ASP A 46 -20.88 -3.45 20.23
N LEU A 47 -20.14 -4.19 19.39
CA LEU A 47 -20.56 -4.56 18.04
C LEU A 47 -20.90 -6.05 18.00
N LYS A 48 -22.10 -6.37 17.53
CA LYS A 48 -22.53 -7.73 17.24
C LYS A 48 -22.74 -7.95 15.75
N ILE A 49 -22.20 -9.05 15.23
CA ILE A 49 -22.36 -9.50 13.84
C ILE A 49 -22.99 -10.89 13.86
N VAL A 50 -24.07 -11.07 13.10
CA VAL A 50 -24.83 -12.32 13.02
C VAL A 50 -24.91 -12.77 11.58
N ASN A 51 -24.50 -14.02 11.33
CA ASN A 51 -24.59 -14.71 10.03
C ASN A 51 -23.96 -13.95 8.86
N ALA A 52 -22.75 -13.39 9.05
CA ALA A 52 -21.98 -12.85 7.93
C ALA A 52 -21.54 -13.97 6.97
N GLU A 53 -21.33 -13.68 5.68
CA GLU A 53 -20.57 -14.60 4.83
C GLU A 53 -19.10 -14.57 5.26
N TYR A 54 -18.44 -13.41 5.14
CA TYR A 54 -17.05 -13.23 5.55
C TYR A 54 -16.86 -12.10 6.57
N VAL A 55 -15.99 -12.33 7.56
CA VAL A 55 -15.56 -11.29 8.50
C VAL A 55 -14.05 -11.15 8.48
N PHE A 56 -13.59 -9.94 8.13
CA PHE A 56 -12.18 -9.53 8.11
C PHE A 56 -11.95 -8.56 9.26
N ALA A 57 -11.13 -8.95 10.24
CA ALA A 57 -10.91 -8.13 11.42
C ALA A 57 -9.45 -8.20 11.89
N ASP A 58 -8.92 -7.07 12.34
CA ASP A 58 -7.60 -6.96 12.96
C ASP A 58 -7.63 -7.10 14.50
N VAL A 59 -8.76 -7.49 15.07
CA VAL A 59 -8.95 -7.60 16.53
C VAL A 59 -9.60 -8.92 16.94
N PRO A 60 -9.28 -9.47 18.13
CA PRO A 60 -9.93 -10.68 18.62
C PRO A 60 -11.45 -10.50 18.74
N THR A 61 -12.19 -11.46 18.19
CA THR A 61 -13.65 -11.56 18.29
C THR A 61 -14.05 -12.51 19.43
N GLY A 62 -15.10 -12.18 20.18
CA GLY A 62 -15.73 -13.08 21.14
C GLY A 62 -16.93 -13.85 20.55
N ASP A 63 -17.24 -15.01 21.13
CA ASP A 63 -18.38 -15.88 20.70
C ASP A 63 -19.62 -15.74 21.62
N THR A 64 -19.64 -14.73 22.50
CA THR A 64 -20.74 -14.55 23.48
C THR A 64 -21.78 -13.59 22.91
N VAL A 65 -23.05 -13.84 23.22
CA VAL A 65 -24.18 -13.05 22.72
C VAL A 65 -24.78 -12.24 23.85
N ASN A 66 -24.63 -10.92 23.79
CA ASN A 66 -25.67 -10.01 24.27
C ASN A 66 -26.50 -9.60 23.06
N ASP A 67 -27.82 -9.70 23.14
CA ASP A 67 -28.72 -9.36 22.03
C ASP A 67 -29.55 -8.13 22.41
N PRO A 68 -28.97 -6.92 22.32
CA PRO A 68 -29.77 -5.73 22.53
C PRO A 68 -30.86 -5.67 21.47
N THR A 69 -32.07 -5.29 21.85
CA THR A 69 -33.09 -4.89 20.86
C THR A 69 -32.69 -3.51 20.35
N PRO A 70 -32.52 -3.29 19.03
CA PRO A 70 -32.18 -1.98 18.51
C PRO A 70 -33.23 -0.92 18.87
N GLU A 71 -32.82 0.32 19.03
CA GLU A 71 -33.74 1.47 19.11
C GLU A 71 -33.96 2.09 17.73
N THR A 72 -32.93 2.05 16.88
CA THR A 72 -32.98 2.43 15.46
C THR A 72 -32.65 1.22 14.61
N GLU A 73 -33.51 0.95 13.63
CA GLU A 73 -33.36 -0.17 12.70
C GLU A 73 -33.25 0.38 11.27
N ILE A 74 -32.24 -0.07 10.55
CA ILE A 74 -31.98 0.28 9.16
C ILE A 74 -32.15 -0.97 8.31
N THR A 75 -33.06 -0.89 7.34
CA THR A 75 -33.38 -2.00 6.43
C THR A 75 -33.53 -1.47 5.00
N GLY A 76 -33.77 -2.38 4.04
CA GLY A 76 -34.09 -2.01 2.66
C GLY A 76 -33.33 -2.84 1.64
N SER A 77 -32.91 -2.21 0.55
CA SER A 77 -32.01 -2.82 -0.44
C SER A 77 -30.66 -2.12 -0.35
N LEU A 78 -29.94 -2.47 0.71
CA LEU A 78 -28.67 -1.85 1.07
C LEU A 78 -27.56 -2.51 0.26
N GLU A 79 -26.75 -1.69 -0.40
CA GLU A 79 -25.51 -2.14 -1.06
C GLU A 79 -24.44 -2.11 0.04
N ASP A 80 -23.81 -0.95 0.26
CA ASP A 80 -22.78 -0.83 1.28
C ASP A 80 -23.26 -0.11 2.57
N ALA A 81 -22.66 -0.46 3.71
CA ALA A 81 -22.77 0.30 4.95
C ALA A 81 -21.42 0.81 5.45
N TYR A 82 -21.29 2.14 5.55
CA TYR A 82 -20.08 2.81 6.04
C TYR A 82 -20.29 3.35 7.45
N TYR A 83 -19.66 2.71 8.43
CA TYR A 83 -19.63 3.23 9.81
C TYR A 83 -18.53 4.26 9.94
N GLN A 84 -18.92 5.53 9.97
CA GLN A 84 -17.99 6.66 10.12
C GLN A 84 -17.43 6.74 11.55
N PRO A 85 -16.26 7.38 11.78
CA PRO A 85 -15.78 7.64 13.13
C PRO A 85 -16.85 8.35 13.97
N HIS A 86 -17.09 7.86 15.18
CA HIS A 86 -18.19 8.26 16.07
C HIS A 86 -19.60 8.05 15.50
N GLY A 87 -19.75 7.14 14.55
CA GLY A 87 -21.02 6.83 13.89
C GLY A 87 -22.07 6.22 14.80
N VAL A 88 -21.67 5.47 15.84
CA VAL A 88 -22.59 4.91 16.82
C VAL A 88 -22.08 5.17 18.24
N THR A 89 -22.83 5.98 19.00
CA THR A 89 -22.52 6.37 20.40
C THR A 89 -22.87 5.30 21.45
N GLY A 90 -23.21 4.09 21.00
CA GLY A 90 -23.60 2.96 21.82
C GLY A 90 -23.42 1.65 21.07
N ASP A 91 -24.28 0.66 21.31
CA ASP A 91 -24.14 -0.66 20.71
C ASP A 91 -24.61 -0.69 19.24
N ALA A 92 -24.01 -1.55 18.43
CA ALA A 92 -24.36 -1.79 17.04
C ALA A 92 -24.60 -3.28 16.76
N ILE A 93 -25.53 -3.58 15.84
CA ILE A 93 -25.90 -4.94 15.46
C ILE A 93 -25.99 -5.03 13.94
N LEU A 94 -25.26 -5.97 13.36
CA LEU A 94 -25.31 -6.34 11.94
C LEU A 94 -25.92 -7.74 11.83
N VAL A 95 -26.96 -7.87 11.01
CA VAL A 95 -27.64 -9.15 10.77
C VAL A 95 -27.62 -9.49 9.28
N ASP A 96 -27.18 -10.70 8.99
CA ASP A 96 -27.07 -11.26 7.63
C ASP A 96 -26.31 -10.34 6.64
N PRO A 97 -25.15 -9.71 7.00
CA PRO A 97 -24.32 -9.03 6.00
C PRO A 97 -23.64 -10.05 5.07
N GLU A 98 -23.26 -9.68 3.84
CA GLU A 98 -22.37 -10.52 3.04
C GLU A 98 -20.95 -10.42 3.63
N ASP A 99 -20.25 -9.30 3.43
CA ASP A 99 -18.88 -9.12 3.94
C ASP A 99 -18.77 -8.00 4.99
N VAL A 100 -17.94 -8.21 6.00
CA VAL A 100 -17.67 -7.20 7.04
C VAL A 100 -16.17 -6.97 7.20
N PHE A 101 -15.75 -5.73 6.96
CA PHE A 101 -14.37 -5.27 7.08
C PHE A 101 -14.23 -4.36 8.31
N ILE A 102 -13.44 -4.79 9.29
CA ILE A 102 -13.33 -4.14 10.60
C ILE A 102 -11.91 -3.63 10.81
N ALA A 103 -11.76 -2.31 10.76
CA ALA A 103 -10.49 -1.67 11.04
C ALA A 103 -10.04 -1.87 12.49
N GLN A 104 -8.74 -1.72 12.73
CA GLN A 104 -8.21 -1.68 14.08
C GLN A 104 -8.83 -0.53 14.90
N ASN A 105 -9.21 -0.80 16.16
CA ASN A 105 -9.87 0.15 17.06
C ASN A 105 -11.23 0.67 16.54
N ALA A 106 -11.89 -0.06 15.62
CA ALA A 106 -13.23 0.28 15.16
C ALA A 106 -14.30 0.25 16.25
N VAL A 107 -14.12 -0.64 17.25
CA VAL A 107 -15.06 -0.90 18.34
C VAL A 107 -14.37 -0.69 19.68
N GLU A 108 -14.92 0.16 20.55
CA GLU A 108 -14.39 0.38 21.90
C GLU A 108 -14.82 -0.70 22.90
N GLY A 109 -16.03 -1.24 22.72
CA GLY A 109 -16.57 -2.35 23.50
C GLY A 109 -16.13 -3.72 23.01
N GLN A 110 -17.03 -4.70 23.10
CA GLN A 110 -16.80 -6.07 22.65
C GLN A 110 -17.19 -6.24 21.19
N LEU A 111 -16.31 -6.87 20.41
CA LEU A 111 -16.63 -7.39 19.09
C LEU A 111 -17.13 -8.84 19.22
N GLN A 112 -18.39 -9.08 18.88
CA GLN A 112 -19.06 -10.38 18.96
C GLN A 112 -19.46 -10.84 17.56
N VAL A 113 -19.00 -12.02 17.14
CA VAL A 113 -19.29 -12.55 15.80
C VAL A 113 -19.84 -13.97 15.91
N VAL A 114 -21.04 -14.19 15.39
CA VAL A 114 -21.74 -15.47 15.51
C VAL A 114 -22.37 -15.89 14.19
N GLY A 115 -22.09 -17.13 13.77
CA GLY A 115 -22.73 -17.74 12.61
C GLY A 115 -22.11 -17.35 11.27
N ASP A 116 -20.96 -16.68 11.28
CA ASP A 116 -20.17 -16.37 10.09
C ASP A 116 -19.71 -17.63 9.35
N GLU A 117 -19.65 -17.59 8.01
CA GLU A 117 -19.14 -18.73 7.24
C GLU A 117 -17.61 -18.86 7.37
N GLN A 118 -16.89 -17.73 7.33
CA GLN A 118 -15.45 -17.70 7.53
C GLN A 118 -14.94 -16.37 8.10
N ARG A 119 -13.89 -16.49 8.92
CA ARG A 119 -13.25 -15.38 9.63
C ARG A 119 -11.77 -15.28 9.28
N PHE A 120 -11.29 -14.07 9.04
CA PHE A 120 -9.89 -13.74 8.81
C PHE A 120 -9.41 -12.79 9.92
N TYR A 121 -8.30 -13.16 10.56
CA TYR A 121 -7.70 -12.39 11.65
C TYR A 121 -6.23 -12.75 11.83
N GLU A 122 -5.37 -11.73 11.89
CA GLU A 122 -3.98 -11.85 12.33
C GLU A 122 -3.65 -10.91 13.52
N ASP A 123 -2.99 -11.47 14.54
CA ASP A 123 -2.59 -10.78 15.79
C ASP A 123 -1.08 -10.47 15.77
N GLN A 124 -0.61 -9.58 14.90
CA GLN A 124 0.85 -9.49 14.69
C GLN A 124 1.44 -8.07 14.66
N ALA A 125 0.72 -7.03 14.19
CA ALA A 125 1.29 -5.67 14.14
C ALA A 125 0.28 -4.57 14.47
N SER A 126 0.67 -3.64 15.35
CA SER A 126 0.00 -2.36 15.48
C SER A 126 0.71 -1.34 14.60
N PRO A 127 -0.04 -0.49 13.87
CA PRO A 127 0.53 0.62 13.16
C PRO A 127 1.33 1.57 14.05
N GLN A 128 2.30 2.26 13.44
CA GLN A 128 3.09 3.29 14.11
C GLN A 128 2.26 4.53 14.37
N PHE A 129 1.40 4.91 13.41
CA PHE A 129 0.63 6.15 13.47
C PHE A 129 -0.86 5.90 13.55
N PRO A 130 -1.61 6.53 14.48
CA PRO A 130 -3.04 6.33 14.57
C PRO A 130 -3.77 6.93 13.35
N TYR A 131 -4.88 6.29 12.97
CA TYR A 131 -5.70 6.68 11.82
C TYR A 131 -6.04 8.19 11.78
N ALA A 132 -6.33 8.81 12.93
CA ALA A 132 -6.65 10.23 13.04
C ALA A 132 -5.48 11.19 12.71
N GLN A 133 -4.26 10.68 12.53
CA GLN A 133 -3.07 11.46 12.18
C GLN A 133 -2.65 11.29 10.71
N LEU A 134 -3.34 10.43 9.96
CA LEU A 134 -3.03 10.20 8.56
C LEU A 134 -3.22 11.47 7.73
N ASP A 135 -2.39 11.61 6.71
CA ASP A 135 -2.40 12.79 5.85
C ASP A 135 -3.59 12.76 4.87
N GLU A 136 -4.07 11.56 4.51
CA GLU A 136 -5.20 11.36 3.59
C GLU A 136 -6.05 10.15 3.99
N THR A 137 -7.34 10.21 3.70
CA THR A 137 -8.27 9.11 3.95
C THR A 137 -9.34 9.09 2.87
N VAL A 138 -9.38 8.01 2.11
CA VAL A 138 -10.32 7.78 1.02
C VAL A 138 -11.35 6.76 1.48
N VAL A 139 -12.64 7.10 1.41
CA VAL A 139 -13.74 6.22 1.83
C VAL A 139 -14.83 6.21 0.77
N GLY A 140 -15.34 5.04 0.41
CA GLY A 140 -16.51 4.87 -0.45
C GLY A 140 -16.28 3.88 -1.60
N TRP A 141 -17.08 4.03 -2.65
CA TRP A 141 -16.98 3.25 -3.89
C TRP A 141 -16.33 4.07 -5.01
N GLN A 142 -15.37 3.49 -5.73
CA GLN A 142 -14.73 4.09 -6.91
C GLN A 142 -14.21 5.51 -6.72
N GLN A 143 -13.72 5.80 -5.51
CA GLN A 143 -13.08 7.07 -5.21
C GLN A 143 -11.64 7.06 -5.71
N SER A 144 -11.10 8.25 -5.95
CA SER A 144 -9.70 8.39 -6.35
C SER A 144 -9.12 9.64 -5.73
N ALA A 145 -7.93 9.51 -5.13
CA ALA A 145 -7.22 10.62 -4.54
C ALA A 145 -5.72 10.62 -4.90
N THR A 146 -5.10 11.78 -4.79
CA THR A 146 -3.66 11.94 -4.93
C THR A 146 -3.16 12.88 -3.84
N ILE A 147 -2.13 12.44 -3.12
CA ILE A 147 -1.44 13.23 -2.10
C ILE A 147 0.05 13.31 -2.42
N THR A 148 0.64 14.48 -2.19
CA THR A 148 2.05 14.76 -2.45
C THR A 148 2.75 15.08 -1.13
N GLU A 149 3.95 14.54 -0.93
CA GLU A 149 4.80 14.76 0.26
C GLU A 149 4.09 14.45 1.61
N PRO A 150 3.40 13.29 1.79
CA PRO A 150 2.83 12.95 3.09
C PRO A 150 3.93 12.68 4.13
N ARG A 151 3.56 12.77 5.41
CA ARG A 151 4.48 12.66 6.54
C ARG A 151 4.30 11.39 7.36
N VAL A 152 3.10 10.84 7.34
CA VAL A 152 2.62 9.85 8.29
C VAL A 152 2.08 8.63 7.55
N GLY A 153 1.21 8.85 6.58
CA GLY A 153 0.54 7.75 5.88
C GLY A 153 -0.83 8.12 5.36
N ALA A 154 -1.54 7.10 4.88
CA ALA A 154 -2.87 7.26 4.32
C ALA A 154 -3.72 5.99 4.49
N ALA A 155 -5.03 6.16 4.35
CA ALA A 155 -5.99 5.07 4.39
C ALA A 155 -6.90 5.07 3.17
N VAL A 156 -7.28 3.87 2.74
CA VAL A 156 -8.32 3.62 1.74
C VAL A 156 -9.32 2.61 2.29
N SER A 157 -10.62 2.89 2.14
CA SER A 157 -11.69 2.05 2.68
C SER A 157 -12.92 1.98 1.78
N GLY A 158 -13.49 0.81 1.55
CA GLY A 158 -14.68 0.60 0.72
C GLY A 158 -14.46 -0.41 -0.39
N TYR A 159 -14.92 -0.09 -1.61
CA TYR A 159 -14.75 -0.93 -2.80
C TYR A 159 -14.12 -0.15 -3.98
N ASP A 160 -13.13 -0.76 -4.64
CA ASP A 160 -12.54 -0.27 -5.92
C ASP A 160 -12.02 1.18 -5.87
N ASN A 161 -11.42 1.58 -4.76
CA ASN A 161 -10.81 2.91 -4.61
C ASN A 161 -9.35 2.93 -5.10
N SER A 162 -8.91 4.08 -5.61
CA SER A 162 -7.49 4.31 -5.93
C SER A 162 -6.85 5.44 -5.15
N LEU A 163 -5.58 5.27 -4.76
CA LEU A 163 -4.81 6.28 -4.04
C LEU A 163 -3.39 6.37 -4.59
N ALA A 164 -3.02 7.54 -5.11
CA ALA A 164 -1.66 7.85 -5.50
C ALA A 164 -0.95 8.70 -4.43
N ILE A 165 0.19 8.22 -3.96
CA ILE A 165 1.07 8.92 -3.03
C ILE A 165 2.36 9.26 -3.77
N GLU A 166 2.62 10.55 -3.90
CA GLU A 166 3.72 11.09 -4.69
C GLU A 166 4.75 11.80 -3.82
N GLU A 167 6.02 11.70 -4.22
CA GLU A 167 7.14 12.44 -3.62
C GLU A 167 7.26 12.25 -2.09
N ALA A 168 6.92 11.06 -1.58
CA ALA A 168 7.06 10.75 -0.17
C ALA A 168 8.53 10.84 0.30
N GLU A 169 8.73 11.38 1.50
CA GLU A 169 10.04 11.64 2.09
C GLU A 169 10.30 10.88 3.40
N HIS A 170 9.25 10.29 3.96
CA HIS A 170 9.24 9.67 5.28
C HIS A 170 8.69 8.25 5.17
N ASP A 171 9.03 7.39 6.13
CA ASP A 171 8.39 6.09 6.25
C ASP A 171 6.89 6.26 6.51
N LEU A 172 6.06 5.45 5.83
CA LEU A 172 4.60 5.59 5.86
C LEU A 172 3.93 4.31 6.33
N ASP A 173 2.80 4.47 7.01
CA ASP A 173 1.82 3.40 7.23
C ASP A 173 0.65 3.57 6.25
N ILE A 174 0.32 2.50 5.54
CA ILE A 174 -0.78 2.45 4.56
C ILE A 174 -1.83 1.45 5.03
N TYR A 175 -3.06 1.94 5.16
CA TYR A 175 -4.19 1.16 5.62
C TYR A 175 -5.14 0.87 4.48
N VAL A 176 -5.50 -0.39 4.30
CA VAL A 176 -6.33 -0.84 3.20
C VAL A 176 -7.44 -1.71 3.77
N LEU A 177 -8.67 -1.18 3.77
CA LEU A 177 -9.85 -1.81 4.37
C LEU A 177 -10.93 -2.04 3.32
N GLY A 178 -11.22 -3.29 2.96
CA GLY A 178 -12.23 -3.60 1.95
C GLY A 178 -11.64 -4.34 0.77
N SER A 179 -12.11 -4.04 -0.43
CA SER A 179 -11.78 -4.85 -1.60
C SER A 179 -11.44 -4.05 -2.85
N GLU A 180 -10.61 -4.68 -3.68
CA GLU A 180 -10.21 -4.20 -5.00
C GLU A 180 -9.52 -2.81 -5.00
N HIS A 181 -8.89 -2.42 -3.89
CA HIS A 181 -8.17 -1.15 -3.81
C HIS A 181 -6.85 -1.18 -4.56
N GLU A 182 -6.51 -0.05 -5.19
CA GLU A 182 -5.20 0.17 -5.81
C GLU A 182 -4.49 1.36 -5.15
N VAL A 183 -3.39 1.09 -4.44
CA VAL A 183 -2.53 2.13 -3.86
C VAL A 183 -1.18 2.14 -4.57
N ARG A 184 -0.75 3.32 -5.01
CA ARG A 184 0.55 3.55 -5.62
C ARG A 184 1.37 4.51 -4.77
N VAL A 185 2.55 4.10 -4.31
CA VAL A 185 3.44 4.95 -3.51
C VAL A 185 4.74 5.21 -4.26
N THR A 186 5.13 6.47 -4.39
CA THR A 186 6.44 6.86 -4.93
C THR A 186 7.13 7.80 -3.97
N SER A 187 8.44 7.62 -3.80
CA SER A 187 9.26 8.56 -3.05
C SER A 187 9.76 9.69 -3.94
N GLN A 188 10.25 10.74 -3.30
CA GLN A 188 11.08 11.73 -3.96
C GLN A 188 12.25 11.03 -4.67
N VAL A 189 12.58 11.44 -5.90
CA VAL A 189 13.54 10.72 -6.75
C VAL A 189 14.86 10.42 -6.03
N GLY A 190 15.17 9.13 -5.93
CA GLY A 190 16.37 8.61 -5.30
C GLY A 190 16.29 8.51 -3.78
N ARG A 191 15.19 8.89 -3.13
CA ARG A 191 15.07 8.79 -1.68
C ARG A 191 14.55 7.42 -1.27
N GLU A 192 15.36 6.72 -0.50
CA GLU A 192 14.99 5.46 0.15
C GLU A 192 14.04 5.75 1.32
N MET A 193 13.00 4.93 1.43
CA MET A 193 12.04 4.94 2.54
C MET A 193 11.33 3.58 2.61
N SER A 194 10.67 3.32 3.73
CA SER A 194 9.86 2.11 3.91
C SER A 194 8.37 2.40 4.00
N VAL A 195 7.56 1.48 3.51
CA VAL A 195 6.10 1.49 3.62
C VAL A 195 5.65 0.23 4.33
N ASN A 196 4.92 0.40 5.43
CA ASN A 196 4.21 -0.69 6.08
C ASN A 196 2.76 -0.71 5.59
N VAL A 197 2.29 -1.88 5.13
CA VAL A 197 0.92 -2.06 4.66
C VAL A 197 0.14 -2.91 5.65
N PHE A 198 -1.07 -2.46 5.98
CA PHE A 198 -2.03 -3.14 6.83
C PHE A 198 -3.28 -3.46 6.00
N PHE A 199 -3.42 -4.72 5.60
CA PHE A 199 -4.57 -5.19 4.82
C PHE A 199 -5.65 -5.77 5.75
N VAL A 200 -6.88 -5.32 5.55
CA VAL A 200 -8.11 -5.93 6.10
C VAL A 200 -9.09 -6.08 4.94
N GLY A 201 -9.10 -7.24 4.31
CA GLY A 201 -9.98 -7.54 3.17
C GLY A 201 -9.30 -8.28 2.02
N ILE A 202 -9.78 -8.09 0.79
CA ILE A 202 -9.52 -9.02 -0.32
C ILE A 202 -9.18 -8.32 -1.64
N ASN A 203 -8.31 -8.93 -2.45
CA ASN A 203 -7.96 -8.46 -3.79
C ASN A 203 -7.36 -7.04 -3.84
N ASN A 204 -6.74 -6.58 -2.76
CA ASN A 204 -6.14 -5.26 -2.74
C ASN A 204 -4.70 -5.27 -3.26
N THR A 205 -4.27 -4.18 -3.90
CA THR A 205 -2.93 -4.03 -4.45
C THR A 205 -2.26 -2.77 -3.93
N VAL A 206 -1.09 -2.93 -3.31
CA VAL A 206 -0.16 -1.83 -3.04
C VAL A 206 1.07 -2.00 -3.89
N SER A 207 1.37 -1.02 -4.74
CA SER A 207 2.59 -0.98 -5.54
C SER A 207 3.45 0.21 -5.14
N THR A 208 4.76 0.02 -5.16
CA THR A 208 5.72 1.02 -4.68
C THR A 208 6.81 1.32 -5.70
N GLY A 209 7.33 2.55 -5.68
CA GLY A 209 8.46 2.97 -6.50
C GLY A 209 9.74 2.20 -6.20
N PRO A 210 10.74 2.26 -7.09
CA PRO A 210 11.97 1.49 -6.96
C PRO A 210 12.81 1.83 -5.73
N TYR A 211 12.53 2.97 -5.07
CA TYR A 211 13.23 3.43 -3.87
C TYR A 211 12.35 3.33 -2.61
N VAL A 212 11.25 2.58 -2.67
CA VAL A 212 10.31 2.44 -1.58
C VAL A 212 10.20 0.97 -1.23
N ASP A 213 10.78 0.58 -0.10
CA ASP A 213 10.70 -0.80 0.36
C ASP A 213 9.32 -1.05 0.97
N VAL A 214 8.58 -2.01 0.43
CA VAL A 214 7.25 -2.34 0.92
C VAL A 214 7.27 -3.58 1.80
N THR A 215 6.66 -3.48 2.97
CA THR A 215 6.46 -4.60 3.91
C THR A 215 4.98 -4.73 4.23
N VAL A 216 4.42 -5.94 4.09
CA VAL A 216 3.10 -6.26 4.63
C VAL A 216 3.26 -6.49 6.12
N ALA A 217 2.80 -5.54 6.93
CA ALA A 217 2.91 -5.59 8.38
C ALA A 217 1.78 -6.40 9.01
N ASN A 218 0.59 -6.38 8.40
CA ASN A 218 -0.57 -7.17 8.80
C ASN A 218 -1.42 -7.56 7.58
N GLU A 219 -1.96 -8.77 7.57
CA GLU A 219 -2.91 -9.25 6.57
C GLU A 219 -4.07 -10.04 7.20
N SER A 220 -5.19 -9.37 7.44
CA SER A 220 -6.47 -10.00 7.77
C SER A 220 -7.31 -10.14 6.50
N GLY A 221 -6.97 -11.14 5.67
CA GLY A 221 -7.71 -11.41 4.43
C GLY A 221 -7.02 -12.39 3.47
N THR A 222 -7.27 -12.23 2.18
CA THR A 222 -6.70 -13.09 1.12
C THR A 222 -6.47 -12.33 -0.17
N ASP A 223 -5.58 -12.84 -1.01
CA ASP A 223 -5.32 -12.33 -2.37
C ASP A 223 -4.91 -10.85 -2.42
N ASN A 224 -4.36 -10.32 -1.32
CA ASN A 224 -3.75 -9.00 -1.31
C ASN A 224 -2.32 -9.09 -1.83
N THR A 225 -1.85 -8.04 -2.50
CA THR A 225 -0.51 -8.00 -3.07
C THR A 225 0.20 -6.69 -2.71
N ALA A 226 1.47 -6.83 -2.33
CA ALA A 226 2.38 -5.71 -2.13
C ALA A 226 3.62 -5.92 -3.00
N THR A 227 3.92 -4.98 -3.88
CA THR A 227 5.02 -5.11 -4.85
C THR A 227 5.84 -3.83 -4.97
N GLN A 228 7.12 -4.00 -5.31
CA GLN A 228 8.06 -2.90 -5.56
C GLN A 228 8.49 -2.93 -7.03
N ASP A 229 8.49 -1.76 -7.66
CA ASP A 229 8.99 -1.61 -9.01
C ASP A 229 10.50 -1.93 -9.05
N SER A 230 10.96 -2.56 -10.14
CA SER A 230 12.39 -2.76 -10.35
C SER A 230 13.14 -1.44 -10.53
N PHE A 231 14.41 -1.42 -10.11
CA PHE A 231 15.28 -0.26 -10.30
C PHE A 231 15.38 0.12 -11.80
N PRO A 232 15.23 1.42 -12.15
CA PRO A 232 15.30 1.85 -13.54
C PRO A 232 16.73 1.82 -14.06
N VAL A 233 17.06 0.80 -14.87
CA VAL A 233 18.39 0.53 -15.46
C VAL A 233 19.07 1.77 -16.06
N ASP A 234 18.30 2.62 -16.74
CA ASP A 234 18.80 3.83 -17.40
C ASP A 234 19.47 4.80 -16.42
N ARG A 235 19.22 4.69 -15.11
CA ARG A 235 19.92 5.46 -14.07
C ARG A 235 21.34 4.98 -13.82
N LEU A 236 21.62 3.68 -14.02
CA LEU A 236 22.97 3.11 -13.89
C LEU A 236 23.85 3.48 -15.09
N ILE A 237 23.24 3.67 -16.27
CA ILE A 237 23.92 3.98 -17.52
C ILE A 237 24.19 5.48 -17.60
N GLU A 238 25.46 5.87 -17.45
CA GLU A 238 25.92 7.24 -17.68
C GLU A 238 26.11 7.54 -19.15
N GLN A 239 26.69 6.59 -19.87
CA GLN A 239 27.01 6.73 -21.28
C GLN A 239 26.87 5.38 -21.97
N THR A 240 25.98 5.32 -22.96
CA THR A 240 25.78 4.13 -23.80
C THR A 240 26.93 3.95 -24.78
N GLU A 241 27.08 2.75 -25.35
CA GLU A 241 28.05 2.47 -26.42
C GLU A 241 27.88 3.44 -27.60
N THR A 242 26.63 3.69 -28.00
CA THR A 242 26.32 4.55 -29.15
C THR A 242 26.75 5.99 -28.88
N GLU A 243 26.50 6.52 -27.68
CA GLU A 243 26.91 7.87 -27.29
C GLU A 243 28.43 8.00 -27.26
N ALA A 244 29.11 7.09 -26.55
CA ALA A 244 30.57 7.07 -26.44
C ALA A 244 31.25 7.02 -27.82
N TYR A 245 30.68 6.26 -28.73
CA TYR A 245 31.18 6.12 -30.10
C TYR A 245 30.94 7.38 -30.93
N SER A 246 29.75 7.97 -30.82
CA SER A 246 29.43 9.21 -31.51
C SER A 246 30.38 10.36 -31.10
N GLU A 247 30.75 10.42 -29.81
CA GLU A 247 31.67 11.42 -29.26
C GLU A 247 33.13 11.21 -29.69
N ALA A 248 33.56 9.96 -29.87
CA ALA A 248 34.91 9.64 -30.33
C ALA A 248 35.21 10.21 -31.73
N GLY A 249 34.19 10.38 -32.58
CA GLY A 249 34.27 11.10 -33.84
C GLY A 249 35.23 10.47 -34.86
N PHE A 250 36.48 10.95 -34.92
CA PHE A 250 37.48 10.50 -35.89
C PHE A 250 38.89 10.43 -35.28
N GLY A 251 39.57 9.31 -35.48
CA GLY A 251 40.93 9.07 -34.97
C GLY A 251 40.97 7.97 -33.90
N ARG A 252 42.15 7.73 -33.34
CA ARG A 252 42.30 6.77 -32.23
C ARG A 252 41.79 7.40 -30.95
N ALA A 253 40.86 6.73 -30.27
CA ALA A 253 40.31 7.17 -29.00
C ALA A 253 40.12 5.97 -28.08
N GLN A 254 40.24 6.23 -26.78
CA GLN A 254 39.82 5.29 -25.76
C GLN A 254 38.49 5.79 -25.19
N VAL A 255 37.47 4.95 -25.27
CA VAL A 255 36.11 5.24 -24.81
C VAL A 255 35.72 4.32 -23.67
N THR A 256 34.81 4.78 -22.83
CA THR A 256 34.20 3.99 -21.76
C THR A 256 32.70 4.10 -21.90
N TYR A 257 31.99 2.99 -21.78
CA TYR A 257 30.54 2.96 -21.92
C TYR A 257 29.94 1.87 -21.04
N GLN A 258 28.64 1.95 -20.82
CA GLN A 258 27.85 1.00 -20.05
C GLN A 258 26.70 0.46 -20.90
N GLN A 259 26.30 -0.77 -20.60
CA GLN A 259 25.12 -1.42 -21.17
C GLN A 259 24.60 -2.47 -20.18
N LEU A 260 23.37 -2.94 -20.40
CA LEU A 260 22.86 -4.11 -19.69
C LEU A 260 23.84 -5.27 -19.83
N ALA A 261 24.14 -5.92 -18.70
CA ALA A 261 24.99 -7.09 -18.73
C ALA A 261 24.27 -8.23 -19.46
N ASP A 262 24.96 -8.83 -20.43
CA ASP A 262 24.53 -10.07 -21.08
C ASP A 262 25.02 -11.25 -20.24
N THR A 263 24.35 -11.47 -19.11
CA THR A 263 24.64 -12.58 -18.19
C THR A 263 23.35 -13.21 -17.68
N ASP A 264 23.38 -14.53 -17.51
CA ASP A 264 22.33 -15.31 -16.83
C ASP A 264 22.59 -15.38 -15.30
N ASP A 265 23.60 -14.66 -14.80
CA ASP A 265 23.94 -14.66 -13.37
C ASP A 265 22.83 -13.97 -12.55
N GLU A 266 22.30 -14.69 -11.56
CA GLU A 266 21.29 -14.17 -10.61
C GLU A 266 21.89 -13.21 -9.56
N TYR A 267 23.18 -12.91 -9.65
CA TYR A 267 23.89 -12.04 -8.70
C TYR A 267 24.89 -11.14 -9.42
N CYS A 268 25.11 -9.94 -8.88
CA CYS A 268 26.12 -9.02 -9.39
C CYS A 268 27.54 -9.58 -9.13
N PRO A 269 28.38 -9.80 -10.17
CA PRO A 269 29.73 -10.33 -9.98
C PRO A 269 30.68 -9.45 -9.16
N ASN A 270 30.33 -8.17 -8.99
CA ASN A 270 31.16 -7.20 -8.28
C ASN A 270 30.89 -7.16 -6.77
N CYS A 271 29.62 -7.11 -6.35
CA CYS A 271 29.24 -7.02 -4.93
C CYS A 271 28.54 -8.26 -4.36
N GLY A 272 28.06 -9.17 -5.21
CA GLY A 272 27.35 -10.39 -4.82
C GLY A 272 25.88 -10.22 -4.46
N CYS A 273 25.30 -9.02 -4.63
CA CYS A 273 23.86 -8.80 -4.42
C CYS A 273 23.03 -9.57 -5.45
N VAL A 274 21.89 -10.10 -5.01
CA VAL A 274 20.91 -10.84 -5.83
C VAL A 274 19.71 -9.96 -6.13
N ASP A 275 18.89 -10.35 -7.11
CA ASP A 275 17.66 -9.64 -7.50
C ASP A 275 17.90 -8.18 -7.90
N VAL A 276 19.07 -7.91 -8.47
CA VAL A 276 19.53 -6.58 -8.89
C VAL A 276 19.66 -6.47 -10.40
N THR A 277 19.55 -5.24 -10.91
CA THR A 277 19.91 -4.92 -12.29
C THR A 277 21.42 -4.87 -12.46
N ILE A 278 21.96 -5.75 -13.30
CA ILE A 278 23.40 -5.78 -13.59
C ILE A 278 23.69 -5.03 -14.89
N ILE A 279 24.58 -4.04 -14.82
CA ILE A 279 25.19 -3.40 -15.99
C ILE A 279 26.66 -3.80 -16.09
N GLU A 280 27.18 -3.77 -17.31
CA GLU A 280 28.61 -3.90 -17.56
C GLU A 280 29.19 -2.57 -18.03
N ARG A 281 30.30 -2.17 -17.42
CA ARG A 281 31.15 -1.07 -17.87
C ARG A 281 32.30 -1.65 -18.68
N ARG A 282 32.44 -1.15 -19.91
CA ARG A 282 33.47 -1.56 -20.86
C ARG A 282 34.37 -0.39 -21.21
N GLN A 283 35.61 -0.70 -21.55
CA GLN A 283 36.58 0.26 -22.05
C GLN A 283 37.14 -0.23 -23.37
N ARG A 284 37.14 0.61 -24.42
CA ARG A 284 37.62 0.23 -25.74
C ARG A 284 38.58 1.27 -26.27
N ASP A 285 39.76 0.85 -26.72
CA ASP A 285 40.70 1.68 -27.49
C ASP A 285 40.64 1.25 -28.96
N ALA A 286 40.14 2.13 -29.81
CA ALA A 286 39.94 1.84 -31.22
C ALA A 286 40.23 3.07 -32.10
N LEU A 287 40.50 2.80 -33.37
CA LEU A 287 40.46 3.80 -34.43
C LEU A 287 39.00 3.98 -34.85
N PHE A 288 38.46 5.17 -34.65
CA PHE A 288 37.10 5.54 -35.03
C PHE A 288 37.08 6.34 -36.33
N VAL A 289 36.05 6.10 -37.14
CA VAL A 289 35.74 6.87 -38.34
C VAL A 289 34.24 7.17 -38.33
N PHE A 290 33.88 8.44 -38.19
CA PHE A 290 32.48 8.89 -38.05
C PHE A 290 31.74 8.19 -36.92
N GLY A 291 32.42 7.99 -35.79
CA GLY A 291 31.89 7.30 -34.63
C GLY A 291 31.72 5.79 -34.80
N SER A 292 32.22 5.18 -35.87
CA SER A 292 32.27 3.72 -35.99
C SER A 292 33.68 3.22 -35.70
N PRO A 293 33.88 2.25 -34.79
CA PRO A 293 35.19 1.63 -34.61
C PRO A 293 35.54 0.80 -35.86
N VAL A 294 36.63 1.15 -36.55
CA VAL A 294 37.10 0.43 -37.74
C VAL A 294 38.30 -0.47 -37.46
N TYR A 295 38.99 -0.26 -36.34
CA TYR A 295 40.06 -1.13 -35.87
C TYR A 295 40.21 -1.02 -34.35
N THR A 296 40.07 -2.13 -33.63
CA THR A 296 40.25 -2.18 -32.18
C THR A 296 41.69 -2.52 -31.83
N TYR A 297 42.31 -1.68 -30.99
CA TYR A 297 43.63 -1.92 -30.42
C TYR A 297 43.56 -2.73 -29.13
N ASP A 298 42.57 -2.42 -28.28
CA ASP A 298 42.31 -3.08 -27.00
C ASP A 298 40.82 -2.99 -26.66
N ASP A 299 40.26 -4.08 -26.15
CA ASP A 299 38.86 -4.17 -25.68
C ASP A 299 38.75 -4.03 -24.16
N GLY A 300 39.87 -3.76 -23.47
CA GLY A 300 39.90 -3.53 -22.04
C GLY A 300 39.36 -4.70 -21.22
N GLY A 301 39.12 -4.44 -19.93
CA GLY A 301 38.38 -5.36 -19.07
C GLY A 301 36.91 -4.98 -19.00
N VAL A 302 36.07 -5.96 -18.65
CA VAL A 302 34.68 -5.73 -18.25
C VAL A 302 34.65 -5.59 -16.73
N SER A 303 33.97 -4.56 -16.22
CA SER A 303 33.60 -4.47 -14.81
C SER A 303 32.09 -4.46 -14.69
N TYR A 304 31.55 -5.20 -13.73
CA TYR A 304 30.12 -5.26 -13.48
C TYR A 304 29.74 -4.24 -12.40
N GLU A 305 28.58 -3.60 -12.57
CA GLU A 305 27.98 -2.71 -11.58
C GLU A 305 26.49 -3.07 -11.45
N CYS A 306 25.88 -2.69 -10.33
CA CYS A 306 24.44 -2.76 -10.10
C CYS A 306 24.02 -1.57 -9.23
N GLU A 307 22.73 -1.45 -8.91
CA GLU A 307 22.18 -0.43 -8.02
C GLU A 307 22.85 -0.40 -6.63
N GLU A 308 23.33 -1.53 -6.12
CA GLU A 308 23.97 -1.58 -4.80
C GLU A 308 25.44 -1.12 -4.80
N CYS A 309 26.16 -1.30 -5.91
CA CYS A 309 27.61 -1.02 -5.97
C CYS A 309 27.98 0.10 -6.94
N SER A 310 27.03 0.58 -7.74
CA SER A 310 27.23 1.73 -8.61
C SER A 310 27.05 3.02 -7.81
N PRO A 311 27.93 4.03 -8.00
CA PRO A 311 27.73 5.37 -7.44
C PRO A 311 26.45 6.08 -7.90
N ARG A 312 25.73 5.50 -8.89
CA ARG A 312 24.47 6.01 -9.43
C ARG A 312 23.25 5.22 -8.95
N GLY A 313 23.47 4.12 -8.25
CA GLY A 313 22.41 3.27 -7.75
C GLY A 313 21.78 3.79 -6.47
N SER A 314 22.59 4.25 -5.51
CA SER A 314 22.10 5.02 -4.37
C SER A 314 21.98 6.52 -4.72
N PRO A 315 21.07 7.27 -4.09
CA PRO A 315 21.09 8.73 -4.15
C PRO A 315 22.47 9.26 -3.79
N ARG A 316 22.89 10.33 -4.49
CA ARG A 316 24.04 11.11 -4.05
C ARG A 316 23.71 11.73 -2.70
N VAL A 317 24.12 11.10 -1.62
CA VAL A 317 24.22 11.73 -0.30
C VAL A 317 25.39 12.71 -0.34
N GLU A 318 25.19 13.82 -1.05
CA GLU A 318 26.09 14.96 -0.98
C GLU A 318 25.67 15.79 0.22
N LEU A 319 26.42 15.68 1.32
CA LEU A 319 26.30 16.60 2.45
C LEU A 319 26.34 18.03 1.92
N THR A 320 25.32 18.80 2.25
CA THR A 320 25.31 20.24 2.01
C THR A 320 26.53 20.89 2.67
N PRO A 321 26.99 22.06 2.19
CA PRO A 321 28.11 22.76 2.81
C PRO A 321 27.93 23.03 4.32
N ASP A 322 26.70 23.12 4.79
CA ASP A 322 26.36 23.37 6.19
C ASP A 322 26.41 22.09 7.03
N GLU A 323 25.85 20.96 6.54
CA GLU A 323 25.99 19.64 7.19
C GLU A 323 27.46 19.19 7.24
N ARG A 324 28.22 19.49 6.17
CA ARG A 324 29.68 19.26 6.16
C ARG A 324 30.39 20.07 7.24
N ARG A 325 29.90 21.26 7.58
CA ARG A 325 30.53 22.14 8.57
C ARG A 325 30.23 21.66 9.99
N GLU A 326 29.06 21.08 10.24
CA GLU A 326 28.67 20.49 11.53
C GLU A 326 29.44 19.21 11.87
N LEU A 327 29.82 18.40 10.89
CA LEU A 327 30.64 17.20 11.13
C LEU A 327 32.08 17.49 11.57
N PHE A 328 32.58 18.70 11.35
CA PHE A 328 33.95 19.12 11.70
C PHE A 328 34.00 20.23 12.77
N SER A 329 32.88 20.51 13.45
CA SER A 329 32.79 21.42 14.59
C SER A 329 32.71 20.66 15.92
#